data_AF-A0A842QIC0-F1
#
_entry.id   AF-A0A842QIC0-F1
#
_cell.length_a   1.000
_cell.length_b   1.000
_cell.length_c   1.000
_cell.angle_alpha   90.00
_cell.angle_beta   90.00
_cell.angle_gamma   90.00
#
_symmetry.space_group_name_H-M   'P 1'
#
loop_
_entity.id
_entity.type
_entity.pdbx_description
1 polymer ?
#
loop_
_entity_poly.entity_id
_entity_poly.type
_entity_poly.pdbx_seq_one_letter_code
_entity_poly.pdbx_strand_id
1 'polypeptide(L)'
;MPSKSDNRANLLGKRNQSDDLVNGCPCYKEFDDGEKVCLNNDDVVEIKPISIAKSFFSSIDSFENLQDLKSDKENVCYLLVYLDDEKNEAYCVSKGEKLVINGNDVRADDLRDALKFVNLGGKSTDGEICSTCMYKYLITLSDIFQGVISEEERTEIIAIYIREIANRMAQDMTGAESEEVEAANQKEHIKNRIVQLMEQRANWEEIIRQMKSQGAAVKQVQLLDNYRQLNRLETTFLSQVQTMMEADNNFIALNALRMMIAVAEKATKICNRIRSLTHDLEDAGKMSAQLSCILEPHAERRRKIEHRFDRVERVLSEMEA
;
A
#
# COMPACT_ATOMS: atom_id res chain seq x y z
N MET A 1 5.35 40.01 -42.27
CA MET A 1 5.54 38.58 -42.60
C MET A 1 7.03 38.34 -42.69
N PRO A 2 7.61 37.62 -41.71
CA PRO A 2 8.00 36.20 -41.90
C PRO A 2 7.54 35.31 -40.72
N SER A 3 6.77 34.26 -41.02
CA SER A 3 7.11 32.83 -40.92
C SER A 3 7.32 32.26 -39.50
N LYS A 4 6.23 31.66 -38.98
CA LYS A 4 6.19 30.72 -37.86
C LYS A 4 6.62 29.32 -38.33
N SER A 5 7.75 28.84 -37.83
CA SER A 5 8.23 27.43 -37.80
C SER A 5 9.66 27.54 -37.23
N ASP A 6 10.06 27.01 -36.09
CA ASP A 6 9.76 25.74 -35.46
C ASP A 6 9.91 25.89 -33.93
N ASN A 7 8.91 25.45 -33.17
CA ASN A 7 8.98 25.36 -31.71
C ASN A 7 8.23 24.08 -31.27
N ARG A 8 8.65 22.95 -31.83
CA ARG A 8 8.12 21.61 -31.51
C ARG A 8 9.25 20.58 -31.46
N ALA A 9 10.12 20.73 -30.48
CA ALA A 9 10.90 19.64 -29.89
C ALA A 9 11.34 20.10 -28.49
N ASN A 10 11.35 19.18 -27.53
CA ASN A 10 11.72 19.36 -26.11
C ASN A 10 10.60 19.67 -25.11
N LEU A 11 9.52 18.89 -25.18
CA LEU A 11 8.60 18.63 -24.05
C LEU A 11 8.47 17.11 -23.81
N LEU A 12 9.61 16.39 -23.79
CA LEU A 12 9.72 15.08 -23.16
C LEU A 12 10.38 15.30 -21.80
N GLY A 13 9.72 14.79 -20.76
CA GLY A 13 9.85 15.24 -19.38
C GLY A 13 11.26 15.16 -18.82
N LYS A 14 11.65 16.20 -18.08
CA LYS A 14 12.64 16.06 -17.02
C LYS A 14 12.08 15.05 -16.01
N ARG A 15 12.59 13.81 -16.01
CA ARG A 15 12.40 12.89 -14.89
C ARG A 15 12.97 13.55 -13.64
N ASN A 16 12.27 13.46 -12.52
CA ASN A 16 12.83 13.87 -11.23
C ASN A 16 13.94 12.86 -10.89
N GLN A 17 15.20 13.29 -10.97
CA GLN A 17 16.41 12.49 -10.67
C GLN A 17 16.43 11.91 -9.24
N SER A 18 15.50 12.30 -8.36
CA SER A 18 15.37 11.79 -6.99
C SER A 18 14.74 10.41 -6.88
N ASP A 19 14.08 9.93 -7.94
CA ASP A 19 13.22 8.73 -7.89
C ASP A 19 14.00 7.45 -8.19
N ASP A 20 15.20 7.58 -8.78
CA ASP A 20 16.09 6.47 -9.15
C ASP A 20 17.00 6.06 -7.98
N LEU A 21 17.02 6.85 -6.91
CA LEU A 21 17.73 6.53 -5.68
C LEU A 21 16.76 6.17 -4.57
N VAL A 22 17.08 5.09 -3.88
CA VAL A 22 16.23 4.48 -2.85
C VAL A 22 16.98 4.42 -1.53
N ASN A 23 16.32 4.87 -0.46
CA ASN A 23 16.80 4.65 0.90
C ASN A 23 16.47 3.22 1.32
N GLY A 24 17.37 2.56 2.03
CA GLY A 24 17.22 1.15 2.40
C GLY A 24 17.81 0.22 1.35
N CYS A 25 18.50 -0.83 1.80
CA CYS A 25 19.14 -1.82 0.94
C CYS A 25 18.69 -3.22 1.39
N PRO A 26 18.16 -4.07 0.49
CA PRO A 26 17.63 -5.38 0.89
C PRO A 26 18.74 -6.31 1.42
N CYS A 27 19.99 -6.03 1.09
CA CYS A 27 21.15 -6.80 1.54
C CYS A 27 21.61 -6.42 2.95
N TYR A 28 21.09 -5.35 3.56
CA TYR A 28 21.44 -4.96 4.92
C TYR A 28 20.68 -5.82 5.95
N LYS A 29 21.41 -6.35 6.94
CA LYS A 29 20.86 -7.03 8.12
C LYS A 29 21.47 -6.47 9.40
N GLU A 30 20.62 -6.41 10.42
CA GLU A 30 21.00 -6.08 11.79
C GLU A 30 20.48 -7.20 12.69
N PHE A 31 21.38 -7.75 13.51
CA PHE A 31 21.09 -8.83 14.46
C PHE A 31 20.89 -8.27 15.88
N ASP A 32 20.30 -9.09 16.75
CA ASP A 32 19.89 -8.67 18.11
C ASP A 32 21.06 -8.28 19.02
N ASP A 33 22.28 -8.74 18.71
CA ASP A 33 23.53 -8.38 19.39
C ASP A 33 24.15 -7.07 18.88
N GLY A 34 23.52 -6.42 17.90
CA GLY A 34 23.96 -5.17 17.29
C GLY A 34 24.93 -5.37 16.12
N GLU A 35 25.19 -6.60 15.69
CA GLU A 35 25.99 -6.87 14.50
C GLU A 35 25.25 -6.42 13.23
N LYS A 36 25.99 -5.73 12.34
CA LYS A 36 25.44 -5.14 11.10
C LYS A 36 26.22 -5.67 9.90
N VAL A 37 25.53 -6.39 9.03
CA VAL A 37 26.15 -7.07 7.88
C VAL A 37 25.48 -6.72 6.56
N CYS A 38 26.26 -6.79 5.49
CA CYS A 38 25.80 -6.82 4.11
C CYS A 38 25.84 -8.27 3.63
N LEU A 39 24.76 -8.70 2.97
CA LEU A 39 24.57 -10.03 2.38
C LEU A 39 24.55 -10.02 0.84
N ASN A 40 25.12 -8.97 0.21
CA ASN A 40 25.12 -8.88 -1.25
C ASN A 40 25.98 -10.00 -1.84
N ASN A 41 25.51 -10.62 -2.92
CA ASN A 41 26.18 -11.74 -3.58
C ASN A 41 26.43 -12.95 -2.64
N ASP A 42 25.56 -13.13 -1.65
CA ASP A 42 25.64 -14.18 -0.63
C ASP A 42 26.92 -14.16 0.23
N ASP A 43 27.69 -13.07 0.14
CA ASP A 43 28.85 -12.80 0.99
C ASP A 43 28.40 -12.13 2.29
N VAL A 44 28.93 -12.57 3.43
CA VAL A 44 28.67 -11.94 4.73
C VAL A 44 29.80 -10.96 5.04
N VAL A 45 29.50 -9.66 4.96
CA VAL A 45 30.48 -8.60 5.20
C VAL A 45 30.01 -7.69 6.31
N GLU A 46 30.80 -7.54 7.37
CA GLU A 46 30.52 -6.57 8.44
C GLU A 46 30.60 -5.14 7.88
N ILE A 47 29.58 -4.34 8.18
CA ILE A 47 29.46 -2.97 7.67
C ILE A 47 29.10 -1.97 8.76
N LYS A 48 29.48 -0.72 8.50
CA LYS A 48 29.15 0.48 9.26
C LYS A 48 28.18 1.29 8.43
N PRO A 49 26.87 1.20 8.69
CA PRO A 49 25.90 2.01 7.97
C PRO A 49 26.05 3.48 8.35
N ILE A 50 25.91 4.34 7.35
CA ILE A 50 25.89 5.80 7.49
C ILE A 50 24.65 6.28 6.73
N SER A 51 23.74 6.96 7.42
CA SER A 51 22.57 7.56 6.79
C SER A 51 23.00 8.84 6.06
N ILE A 52 22.86 8.86 4.73
CA ILE A 52 23.20 10.00 3.88
C ILE A 52 21.95 10.39 3.09
N ALA A 53 21.65 11.70 3.04
CA ALA A 53 20.54 12.21 2.26
C ALA A 53 20.77 11.97 0.75
N LYS A 54 19.72 11.52 0.03
CA LYS A 54 19.76 11.29 -1.42
C LYS A 54 20.27 12.48 -2.22
N SER A 55 20.00 13.71 -1.75
CA SER A 55 20.44 14.96 -2.40
C SER A 55 21.97 15.07 -2.54
N PHE A 56 22.72 14.38 -1.67
CA PHE A 56 24.18 14.29 -1.76
C PHE A 56 24.62 13.61 -3.07
N PHE A 57 23.78 12.73 -3.61
CA PHE A 57 24.04 11.94 -4.82
C PHE A 57 23.22 12.44 -6.02
N SER A 58 22.84 13.72 -6.02
CA SER A 58 22.00 14.33 -7.07
C SER A 58 22.61 14.34 -8.47
N SER A 59 23.90 14.02 -8.61
CA SER A 59 24.61 13.90 -9.88
C SER A 59 24.56 12.49 -10.49
N ILE A 60 23.96 11.50 -9.83
CA ILE A 60 23.82 10.15 -10.41
C ILE A 60 22.70 10.18 -11.46
N ASP A 61 23.07 9.97 -12.71
CA ASP A 61 22.15 9.80 -13.84
C ASP A 61 22.44 8.52 -14.65
N SER A 62 23.46 7.75 -14.25
CA SER A 62 23.93 6.56 -14.94
C SER A 62 24.80 5.69 -14.01
N PHE A 63 24.93 4.40 -14.34
CA PHE A 63 25.83 3.50 -13.64
C PHE A 63 27.31 3.94 -13.68
N GLU A 64 27.73 4.58 -14.76
CA GLU A 64 29.10 5.06 -14.94
C GLU A 64 29.46 6.10 -13.85
N ASN A 65 28.49 6.93 -13.46
CA ASN A 65 28.64 7.92 -12.39
C ASN A 65 28.58 7.32 -10.98
N LEU A 66 28.13 6.06 -10.81
CA LEU A 66 28.17 5.39 -9.51
C LEU A 66 29.59 5.02 -9.09
N GLN A 67 30.48 4.74 -10.04
CA GLN A 67 31.86 4.33 -9.72
C GLN A 67 32.62 5.46 -9.01
N ASP A 68 32.37 6.71 -9.39
CA ASP A 68 32.97 7.89 -8.78
C ASP A 68 32.43 8.19 -7.38
N LEU A 69 31.33 7.53 -6.98
CA LEU A 69 30.63 7.75 -5.72
C LEU A 69 30.73 6.53 -4.78
N LYS A 70 31.45 5.48 -5.19
CA LYS A 70 31.78 4.32 -4.37
C LYS A 70 32.58 4.76 -3.14
N SER A 71 32.37 4.08 -2.01
CA SER A 71 33.18 4.30 -0.83
C SER A 71 34.59 3.74 -1.02
N ASP A 72 35.61 4.54 -0.71
CA ASP A 72 37.01 4.10 -0.61
C ASP A 72 37.24 3.06 0.51
N LYS A 73 36.31 2.97 1.46
CA LYS A 73 36.36 2.03 2.59
C LYS A 73 35.42 0.85 2.36
N GLU A 74 35.96 -0.36 2.47
CA GLU A 74 35.20 -1.59 2.25
C GLU A 74 34.07 -1.84 3.25
N ASN A 75 34.15 -1.32 4.47
CA ASN A 75 33.11 -1.56 5.48
C ASN A 75 32.08 -0.43 5.58
N VAL A 76 32.09 0.59 4.73
CA VAL A 76 31.09 1.67 4.79
C VAL A 76 29.91 1.35 3.90
N CYS A 77 28.69 1.55 4.43
CA CYS A 77 27.44 1.37 3.69
C CYS A 77 26.57 2.62 3.83
N TYR A 78 26.12 3.20 2.72
CA TYR A 78 25.27 4.38 2.66
C TYR A 78 23.79 4.02 2.78
N LEU A 79 23.46 2.72 2.78
CA LEU A 79 22.08 2.21 2.71
C LEU A 79 21.29 2.81 1.55
N LEU A 80 21.96 3.03 0.43
CA LEU A 80 21.38 3.59 -0.79
C LEU A 80 21.51 2.61 -1.94
N VAL A 81 20.42 2.48 -2.68
CA VAL A 81 20.34 1.66 -3.89
C VAL A 81 20.00 2.57 -5.06
N TYR A 82 20.71 2.41 -6.16
CA TYR A 82 20.39 3.02 -7.44
C TYR A 82 19.60 2.04 -8.30
N LEU A 83 18.55 2.53 -8.95
CA LEU A 83 17.69 1.79 -9.84
C LEU A 83 17.96 2.23 -11.29
N ASP A 84 18.51 1.32 -12.10
CA ASP A 84 18.70 1.53 -13.54
C ASP A 84 17.46 1.01 -14.29
N ASP A 85 16.58 1.93 -14.68
CA ASP A 85 15.35 1.61 -15.41
C ASP A 85 15.57 1.10 -16.82
N GLU A 86 16.64 1.56 -17.47
CA GLU A 86 16.90 1.18 -18.85
C GLU A 86 17.33 -0.28 -18.93
N LYS A 87 18.05 -0.75 -17.92
CA LYS A 87 18.52 -2.14 -17.82
C LYS A 87 17.67 -3.02 -16.90
N ASN A 88 16.76 -2.41 -16.14
CA ASN A 88 16.00 -3.05 -15.06
C ASN A 88 16.90 -3.72 -14.00
N GLU A 89 17.97 -3.02 -13.60
CA GLU A 89 18.98 -3.54 -12.68
C GLU A 89 19.10 -2.64 -11.44
N ALA A 90 19.41 -3.24 -10.30
CA ALA A 90 19.64 -2.50 -9.07
C ALA A 90 21.09 -2.57 -8.62
N TYR A 91 21.61 -1.45 -8.11
CA TYR A 91 23.02 -1.28 -7.78
C TYR A 91 23.20 -0.72 -6.37
N CYS A 92 24.16 -1.28 -5.62
CA CYS A 92 24.60 -0.73 -4.35
C CYS A 92 25.43 0.52 -4.59
N VAL A 93 24.98 1.68 -4.10
CA VAL A 93 25.70 2.95 -4.28
C VAL A 93 27.07 2.92 -3.60
N SER A 94 27.16 2.33 -2.42
CA SER A 94 28.42 2.29 -1.64
C SER A 94 29.49 1.42 -2.25
N LYS A 95 29.11 0.46 -3.08
CA LYS A 95 30.00 -0.54 -3.67
C LYS A 95 30.15 -0.38 -5.18
N GLY A 96 29.26 0.35 -5.84
CA GLY A 96 29.22 0.42 -7.30
C GLY A 96 29.00 -0.94 -7.95
N GLU A 97 28.31 -1.86 -7.26
CA GLU A 97 28.14 -3.26 -7.64
C GLU A 97 26.67 -3.60 -7.78
N LYS A 98 26.35 -4.52 -8.69
CA LYS A 98 25.00 -5.02 -8.89
C LYS A 98 24.52 -5.75 -7.63
N LEU A 99 23.25 -5.59 -7.31
CA LEU A 99 22.61 -6.31 -6.22
C LEU A 99 22.26 -7.73 -6.65
N VAL A 100 22.78 -8.70 -5.90
CA VAL A 100 22.56 -10.13 -6.10
C VAL A 100 22.17 -10.74 -4.77
N ILE A 101 21.10 -11.52 -4.75
CA ILE A 101 20.61 -12.22 -3.56
C ILE A 101 20.35 -13.68 -3.95
N ASN A 102 20.90 -14.64 -3.21
CA ASN A 102 20.76 -16.08 -3.49
C ASN A 102 21.06 -16.42 -4.95
N GLY A 103 22.16 -15.89 -5.48
CA GLY A 103 22.58 -16.04 -6.88
C GLY A 103 21.66 -15.41 -7.94
N ASN A 104 20.64 -14.64 -7.55
CA ASN A 104 19.72 -13.98 -8.48
C ASN A 104 19.92 -12.46 -8.48
N ASP A 105 19.93 -11.89 -9.69
CA ASP A 105 20.01 -10.46 -9.91
C ASP A 105 18.74 -9.75 -9.43
N VAL A 106 18.88 -8.78 -8.53
CA VAL A 106 17.73 -7.98 -8.07
C VAL A 106 17.37 -6.95 -9.14
N ARG A 107 16.13 -6.99 -9.63
CA ARG A 107 15.64 -6.06 -10.66
C ARG A 107 15.15 -4.75 -10.04
N ALA A 108 15.25 -3.68 -10.81
CA ALA A 108 14.79 -2.35 -10.39
C ALA A 108 13.27 -2.33 -10.12
N ASP A 109 12.49 -2.98 -10.97
CA ASP A 109 11.03 -3.07 -10.84
C ASP A 109 10.61 -3.78 -9.54
N ASP A 110 11.23 -4.93 -9.22
CA ASP A 110 10.94 -5.67 -7.99
C ASP A 110 11.20 -4.82 -6.74
N LEU A 111 12.28 -4.03 -6.75
CA LEU A 111 12.60 -3.12 -5.67
C LEU A 111 11.60 -1.97 -5.59
N ARG A 112 11.13 -1.43 -6.71
CA ARG A 112 10.07 -0.41 -6.69
C ARG A 112 8.78 -0.91 -6.11
N ASP A 113 8.38 -2.13 -6.48
CA ASP A 113 7.17 -2.73 -5.95
C ASP A 113 7.32 -3.04 -4.46
N ALA A 114 8.50 -3.54 -4.05
CA ALA A 114 8.84 -3.68 -2.63
C ALA A 114 8.76 -2.34 -1.88
N LEU A 115 9.23 -1.24 -2.49
CA LEU A 115 9.25 0.08 -1.86
C LEU A 115 7.86 0.69 -1.70
N LYS A 116 7.02 0.61 -2.73
CA LYS A 116 5.61 1.03 -2.63
C LYS A 116 4.95 0.31 -1.46
N PHE A 117 5.21 -0.99 -1.35
CA PHE A 117 4.65 -1.85 -0.32
C PHE A 117 5.15 -1.52 1.09
N VAL A 118 6.47 -1.35 1.29
CA VAL A 118 7.03 -0.98 2.59
C VAL A 118 6.55 0.40 3.04
N ASN A 119 6.38 1.35 2.12
CA ASN A 119 5.85 2.69 2.42
C ASN A 119 4.36 2.68 2.79
N LEU A 120 3.56 1.79 2.20
CA LEU A 120 2.16 1.57 2.60
C LEU A 120 2.06 0.98 4.01
N GLY A 121 3.14 0.31 4.45
CA GLY A 121 3.32 -0.27 5.77
C GLY A 121 3.60 0.73 6.90
N GLY A 122 3.48 2.05 6.70
CA GLY A 122 3.35 3.07 7.76
C GLY A 122 4.40 3.11 8.89
N LYS A 123 5.52 2.40 8.79
CA LYS A 123 6.55 2.30 9.86
C LYS A 123 7.73 3.27 9.69
N SER A 124 7.74 4.12 8.67
CA SER A 124 8.85 5.06 8.44
C SER A 124 8.49 6.45 8.97
N THR A 125 8.62 6.63 10.29
CA THR A 125 8.53 7.96 10.93
C THR A 125 9.65 8.91 10.47
N ASP A 126 10.77 8.37 9.93
CA ASP A 126 11.92 9.15 9.44
C ASP A 126 12.23 8.98 7.94
N GLY A 127 11.35 8.33 7.16
CA GLY A 127 11.62 8.08 5.74
C GLY A 127 12.75 7.06 5.47
N GLU A 128 13.25 6.39 6.50
CA GLU A 128 14.09 5.20 6.39
C GLU A 128 13.20 3.98 6.13
N ILE A 129 13.35 3.41 4.94
CA ILE A 129 12.67 2.19 4.53
C ILE A 129 13.31 1.02 5.26
N CYS A 130 12.48 0.17 5.87
CA CYS A 130 12.97 -1.03 6.55
C CYS A 130 13.58 -2.01 5.53
N SER A 131 14.91 -2.07 5.50
CA SER A 131 15.71 -3.01 4.69
C SER A 131 15.25 -4.46 4.86
N THR A 132 14.88 -4.86 6.09
CA THR A 132 14.37 -6.21 6.39
C THR A 132 13.01 -6.47 5.74
N CYS A 133 12.10 -5.48 5.73
CA CYS A 133 10.81 -5.62 5.06
C CYS A 133 10.99 -5.70 3.54
N MET A 134 11.91 -4.92 2.98
CA MET A 134 12.20 -4.94 1.55
C MET A 134 12.78 -6.29 1.11
N TYR A 135 13.72 -6.85 1.87
CA TYR A 135 14.20 -8.21 1.64
C TYR A 135 13.08 -9.25 1.71
N LYS A 136 12.24 -9.20 2.76
CA LYS A 136 11.11 -10.13 2.93
C LYS A 136 10.14 -10.05 1.76
N TYR A 137 9.87 -8.86 1.22
CA TYR A 137 9.05 -8.72 0.02
C TYR A 137 9.68 -9.43 -1.17
N LEU A 138 10.94 -9.11 -1.46
CA LEU A 138 11.66 -9.64 -2.62
C LEU A 138 11.62 -11.17 -2.62
N ILE A 139 12.02 -11.82 -1.52
CA ILE A 139 12.05 -13.30 -1.45
C ILE A 139 10.66 -13.93 -1.57
N THR A 140 9.60 -13.21 -1.20
CA THR A 140 8.25 -13.77 -1.07
C THR A 140 7.43 -13.59 -2.34
N LEU A 141 7.56 -12.43 -2.99
CA LEU A 141 6.65 -12.02 -4.05
C LEU A 141 7.33 -11.92 -5.41
N SER A 142 8.63 -11.67 -5.48
CA SER A 142 9.32 -11.62 -6.76
C SER A 142 9.48 -13.03 -7.34
N ASP A 143 9.17 -13.16 -8.63
CA ASP A 143 9.27 -14.39 -9.41
C ASP A 143 10.70 -14.92 -9.51
N ILE A 144 11.71 -14.04 -9.39
CA ILE A 144 13.13 -14.41 -9.44
C ILE A 144 13.56 -15.30 -8.26
N PHE A 145 12.78 -15.36 -7.17
CA PHE A 145 13.07 -16.19 -6.01
C PHE A 145 12.20 -17.46 -5.90
N GLN A 146 11.47 -17.85 -6.96
CA GLN A 146 10.55 -19.00 -6.98
C GLN A 146 11.19 -20.38 -6.69
N GLY A 147 12.51 -20.47 -6.52
CA GLY A 147 13.22 -21.69 -6.13
C GLY A 147 13.98 -21.62 -4.80
N VAL A 148 13.97 -20.47 -4.12
CA VAL A 148 14.74 -20.26 -2.87
C VAL A 148 13.94 -20.72 -1.64
N ILE A 149 12.62 -20.63 -1.72
CA ILE A 149 11.69 -21.03 -0.67
C ILE A 149 10.68 -22.02 -1.25
N SER A 150 10.28 -23.00 -0.44
CA SER A 150 9.19 -23.90 -0.83
C SER A 150 7.87 -23.13 -0.97
N GLU A 151 6.91 -23.67 -1.74
CA GLU A 151 5.58 -23.06 -1.84
C GLU A 151 4.88 -22.92 -0.48
N GLU A 152 5.16 -23.84 0.46
CA GLU A 152 4.65 -23.79 1.83
C GLU A 152 5.24 -22.61 2.61
N GLU A 153 6.57 -22.44 2.60
CA GLU A 153 7.26 -21.31 3.25
C GLU A 153 6.85 -19.97 2.63
N ARG A 154 6.75 -19.91 1.30
CA ARG A 154 6.24 -18.73 0.58
C ARG A 154 4.84 -18.37 1.04
N THR A 155 3.96 -19.35 1.12
CA THR A 155 2.57 -19.16 1.56
C THR A 155 2.51 -18.68 3.02
N GLU A 156 3.35 -19.21 3.89
CA GLU A 156 3.42 -18.79 5.29
C GLU A 156 3.90 -17.34 5.43
N ILE A 157 4.96 -16.95 4.71
CA ILE A 157 5.49 -15.57 4.75
C ILE A 157 4.46 -14.59 4.18
N ILE A 158 3.79 -14.94 3.07
CA ILE A 158 2.67 -14.17 2.50
C ILE A 158 1.57 -13.98 3.56
N ALA A 159 1.17 -15.06 4.24
CA ALA A 159 0.11 -15.02 5.24
C ALA A 159 0.48 -14.13 6.45
N ILE A 160 1.70 -14.25 6.98
CA ILE A 160 2.19 -13.40 8.08
C ILE A 160 2.16 -11.93 7.67
N TYR A 161 2.69 -11.61 6.50
CA TYR A 161 2.76 -10.24 6.02
C TYR A 161 1.36 -9.63 5.82
N ILE A 162 0.45 -10.37 5.18
CA ILE A 162 -0.92 -9.92 4.96
C ILE A 162 -1.66 -9.71 6.28
N ARG A 163 -1.46 -10.59 7.28
CA ARG A 163 -2.04 -10.40 8.61
C ARG A 163 -1.61 -9.06 9.20
N GLU A 164 -0.34 -8.65 9.04
CA GLU A 164 0.13 -7.34 9.49
C GLU A 164 -0.58 -6.18 8.78
N ILE A 165 -0.74 -6.24 7.44
CA ILE A 165 -1.48 -5.21 6.69
C ILE A 165 -2.93 -5.14 7.18
N ALA A 166 -3.61 -6.29 7.19
CA ALA A 166 -5.02 -6.37 7.56
C ALA A 166 -5.25 -5.90 9.00
N ASN A 167 -4.33 -6.20 9.90
CA ASN A 167 -4.34 -5.67 11.26
C ASN A 167 -4.21 -4.15 11.27
N ARG A 168 -3.21 -3.59 10.58
CA ARG A 168 -3.07 -2.12 10.50
C ARG A 168 -4.32 -1.47 9.94
N MET A 169 -4.91 -2.06 8.92
CA MET A 169 -6.14 -1.54 8.35
C MET A 169 -7.33 -1.63 9.30
N ALA A 170 -7.46 -2.71 10.06
CA ALA A 170 -8.49 -2.80 11.08
C ALA A 170 -8.29 -1.73 12.15
N GLN A 171 -7.05 -1.41 12.54
CA GLN A 171 -6.75 -0.28 13.43
C GLN A 171 -7.22 1.04 12.81
N ASP A 172 -6.85 1.31 11.54
CA ASP A 172 -7.30 2.49 10.80
C ASP A 172 -8.83 2.58 10.73
N MET A 173 -9.50 1.46 10.42
CA MET A 173 -10.95 1.38 10.24
C MET A 173 -11.74 1.57 11.54
N THR A 174 -11.20 1.06 12.64
CA THR A 174 -11.79 1.19 13.98
C THR A 174 -11.45 2.53 14.64
N GLY A 175 -10.47 3.28 14.11
CA GLY A 175 -10.05 4.57 14.66
C GLY A 175 -9.23 4.42 15.95
N ALA A 176 -8.61 3.25 16.14
CA ALA A 176 -7.70 3.02 17.24
C ALA A 176 -6.36 3.70 16.94
N GLU A 177 -6.23 4.97 17.28
CA GLU A 177 -4.95 5.70 17.26
C GLU A 177 -4.10 5.27 18.46
N SER A 178 -3.42 4.12 18.39
CA SER A 178 -2.20 3.87 19.18
C SER A 178 -1.35 2.74 18.58
N GLU A 179 -0.03 2.91 18.66
CA GLU A 179 0.98 1.94 18.20
C GLU A 179 1.09 0.70 19.12
N GLU A 180 0.26 0.59 20.16
CA GLU A 180 0.27 -0.51 21.14
C GLU A 180 -1.14 -0.93 21.56
N VAL A 181 -2.00 -1.30 20.59
CA VAL A 181 -3.24 -2.00 20.92
C VAL A 181 -2.92 -3.50 21.00
N GLU A 182 -2.94 -4.08 22.21
CA GLU A 182 -2.87 -5.53 22.39
C GLU A 182 -3.87 -6.23 21.45
N ALA A 183 -3.47 -7.34 20.82
CA ALA A 183 -4.28 -8.06 19.82
C ALA A 183 -5.69 -8.43 20.32
N ALA A 184 -5.84 -8.65 21.64
CA ALA A 184 -7.13 -8.88 22.28
C ALA A 184 -8.06 -7.66 22.23
N ASN A 185 -7.54 -6.45 22.48
CA ASN A 185 -8.29 -5.20 22.40
C ASN A 185 -8.69 -4.90 20.95
N GLN A 186 -7.83 -5.20 19.99
CA GLN A 186 -8.11 -4.99 18.56
C GLN A 186 -9.29 -5.83 18.07
N LYS A 187 -9.35 -7.11 18.46
CA LYS A 187 -10.47 -8.00 18.13
C LYS A 187 -11.81 -7.44 18.64
N GLU A 188 -11.79 -6.88 19.84
CA GLU A 188 -12.97 -6.26 20.44
C GLU A 188 -13.36 -4.96 19.72
N HIS A 189 -12.39 -4.13 19.32
CA HIS A 189 -12.64 -2.96 18.47
C HIS A 189 -13.28 -3.32 17.13
N ILE A 190 -12.79 -4.37 16.45
CA ILE A 190 -13.37 -4.87 15.19
C ILE A 190 -14.82 -5.32 15.40
N LYS A 191 -15.10 -6.11 16.45
CA LYS A 191 -16.46 -6.56 16.78
C LYS A 191 -17.40 -5.39 17.04
N ASN A 192 -16.99 -4.45 17.90
CA ASN A 192 -17.78 -3.26 18.22
C ASN A 192 -18.07 -2.44 16.96
N ARG A 193 -17.08 -2.30 16.08
CA ARG A 193 -17.27 -1.61 14.80
C ARG A 193 -18.25 -2.35 13.89
N ILE A 194 -18.18 -3.67 13.80
CA ILE A 194 -19.14 -4.49 13.04
C ILE A 194 -20.57 -4.25 13.56
N VAL A 195 -20.78 -4.25 14.87
CA VAL A 195 -22.09 -3.97 15.49
C VAL A 195 -22.59 -2.59 15.11
N GLN A 196 -21.76 -1.55 15.25
CA GLN A 196 -22.12 -0.18 14.83
C GLN A 196 -22.51 -0.07 13.36
N LEU A 197 -21.82 -0.80 12.47
CA LEU A 197 -22.13 -0.83 11.04
C LEU A 197 -23.47 -1.51 10.76
N MET A 198 -23.79 -2.57 11.51
CA MET A 198 -25.09 -3.26 11.41
C MET A 198 -26.24 -2.33 11.85
N GLU A 199 -26.07 -1.60 12.96
CA GLU A 199 -27.04 -0.60 13.41
C GLU A 199 -27.25 0.50 12.37
N GLN A 200 -26.17 1.04 11.80
CA GLN A 200 -26.26 2.06 10.75
C GLN A 200 -26.92 1.53 9.49
N ARG A 201 -26.73 0.26 9.15
CA ARG A 201 -27.41 -0.38 8.02
C ARG A 201 -28.92 -0.45 8.25
N ALA A 202 -29.36 -0.77 9.47
CA ALA A 202 -30.77 -0.74 9.84
C ALA A 202 -31.35 0.69 9.77
N ASN A 203 -30.59 1.69 10.24
CA ASN A 203 -30.97 3.10 10.13
C ASN A 203 -31.12 3.54 8.67
N TRP A 204 -30.19 3.15 7.79
CA TRP A 204 -30.31 3.44 6.36
C TRP A 204 -31.55 2.80 5.74
N GLU A 205 -31.88 1.57 6.13
CA GLU A 205 -33.09 0.90 5.63
C GLU A 205 -34.36 1.64 6.05
N GLU A 206 -34.40 2.16 7.27
CA GLU A 206 -35.51 3.01 7.72
C GLU A 206 -35.59 4.33 6.95
N ILE A 207 -34.46 5.03 6.78
CA ILE A 207 -34.40 6.28 6.00
C ILE A 207 -34.84 6.03 4.56
N ILE A 208 -34.40 4.94 3.94
CA ILE A 208 -34.80 4.55 2.58
C ILE A 208 -36.32 4.30 2.51
N ARG A 209 -36.92 3.62 3.50
CA ARG A 209 -38.37 3.38 3.56
C ARG A 209 -39.15 4.70 3.67
N GLN A 210 -38.71 5.59 4.56
CA GLN A 210 -39.34 6.89 4.77
C GLN A 210 -39.24 7.78 3.52
N MET A 211 -38.08 7.82 2.86
CA MET A 211 -37.91 8.58 1.63
C MET A 211 -38.80 8.05 0.51
N LYS A 212 -38.93 6.71 0.38
CA LYS A 212 -39.86 6.10 -0.58
C LYS A 212 -41.31 6.47 -0.30
N SER A 213 -41.76 6.43 0.96
CA SER A 213 -43.14 6.79 1.30
C SER A 213 -43.43 8.28 1.10
N GLN A 214 -42.41 9.13 1.20
CA GLN A 214 -42.47 10.57 0.88
C GLN A 214 -42.40 10.86 -0.63
N GLY A 215 -42.35 9.84 -1.50
CA GLY A 215 -42.32 10.01 -2.95
C GLY A 215 -40.96 10.45 -3.51
N ALA A 216 -39.86 10.17 -2.81
CA ALA A 216 -38.51 10.51 -3.25
C ALA A 216 -38.20 9.94 -4.64
N ALA A 217 -37.41 10.69 -5.41
CA ALA A 217 -37.01 10.27 -6.75
C ALA A 217 -36.14 9.02 -6.69
N VAL A 218 -36.24 8.17 -7.72
CA VAL A 218 -35.48 6.91 -7.82
C VAL A 218 -33.98 7.10 -7.59
N LYS A 219 -33.39 8.17 -8.17
CA LYS A 219 -31.96 8.49 -7.99
C LYS A 219 -31.59 8.82 -6.53
N GLN A 220 -32.47 9.49 -5.77
CA GLN A 220 -32.24 9.81 -4.36
C GLN A 220 -32.24 8.53 -3.51
N VAL A 221 -33.21 7.65 -3.77
CA VAL A 221 -33.29 6.33 -3.14
C VAL A 221 -32.06 5.46 -3.47
N GLN A 222 -31.61 5.49 -4.72
CA GLN A 222 -30.39 4.78 -5.15
C GLN A 222 -29.13 5.30 -4.44
N LEU A 223 -29.02 6.62 -4.23
CA LEU A 223 -27.90 7.20 -3.48
C LEU A 223 -27.85 6.67 -2.05
N LEU A 224 -28.99 6.68 -1.34
CA LEU A 224 -29.09 6.14 0.01
C LEU A 224 -28.79 4.64 0.06
N ASP A 225 -29.26 3.89 -0.94
CA ASP A 225 -28.96 2.46 -1.03
C ASP A 225 -27.46 2.19 -1.25
N ASN A 226 -26.75 3.03 -2.00
CA ASN A 226 -25.30 2.91 -2.14
C ASN A 226 -24.56 3.15 -0.80
N TYR A 227 -24.99 4.10 0.02
CA TYR A 227 -24.45 4.27 1.39
C TYR A 227 -24.70 3.02 2.25
N ARG A 228 -25.89 2.43 2.16
CA ARG A 228 -26.21 1.17 2.84
C ARG A 228 -25.32 0.01 2.37
N GLN A 229 -25.08 -0.09 1.07
CA GLN A 229 -24.21 -1.10 0.48
C GLN A 229 -22.74 -0.89 0.91
N LEU A 230 -22.27 0.35 0.99
CA LEU A 230 -20.93 0.65 1.47
C LEU A 230 -20.71 0.14 2.91
N ASN A 231 -21.66 0.40 3.82
CA ASN A 231 -21.59 -0.15 5.18
C ASN A 231 -21.56 -1.68 5.20
N ARG A 232 -22.33 -2.34 4.31
CA ARG A 232 -22.30 -3.80 4.19
C ARG A 232 -20.93 -4.31 3.74
N LEU A 233 -20.29 -3.62 2.79
CA LEU A 233 -18.96 -3.98 2.32
C LEU A 233 -17.92 -3.76 3.42
N GLU A 234 -18.01 -2.66 4.19
CA GLU A 234 -17.20 -2.41 5.37
C GLU A 234 -17.34 -3.53 6.42
N THR A 235 -18.57 -3.94 6.73
CA THR A 235 -18.83 -5.09 7.62
C THR A 235 -18.20 -6.37 7.09
N THR A 236 -18.42 -6.67 5.80
CA THR A 236 -17.88 -7.89 5.18
C THR A 236 -16.36 -7.92 5.26
N PHE A 237 -15.72 -6.78 4.96
CA PHE A 237 -14.29 -6.62 5.04
C PHE A 237 -13.76 -6.91 6.46
N LEU A 238 -14.32 -6.26 7.47
CA LEU A 238 -13.92 -6.45 8.87
C LEU A 238 -14.14 -7.88 9.37
N SER A 239 -15.21 -8.54 8.91
CA SER A 239 -15.43 -9.97 9.21
C SER A 239 -14.34 -10.85 8.59
N GLN A 240 -13.89 -10.56 7.36
CA GLN A 240 -12.77 -11.30 6.77
C GLN A 240 -11.46 -11.06 7.51
N VAL A 241 -11.20 -9.83 7.98
CA VAL A 241 -10.04 -9.55 8.84
C VAL A 241 -10.09 -10.42 10.09
N GLN A 242 -11.25 -10.50 10.75
CA GLN A 242 -11.41 -11.35 11.93
C GLN A 242 -11.18 -12.84 11.59
N THR A 243 -11.70 -13.33 10.47
CA THR A 243 -11.44 -14.69 9.99
C THR A 243 -9.95 -14.95 9.77
N MET A 244 -9.19 -13.99 9.22
CA MET A 244 -7.75 -14.13 9.06
C MET A 244 -6.98 -14.14 10.38
N MET A 245 -7.42 -13.33 11.36
CA MET A 245 -6.81 -13.32 12.70
C MET A 245 -7.04 -14.63 13.47
N GLU A 246 -8.13 -15.33 13.17
CA GLU A 246 -8.52 -16.60 13.82
C GLU A 246 -8.11 -17.84 12.99
N ALA A 247 -7.52 -17.65 11.80
CA ALA A 247 -7.21 -18.75 10.91
C ALA A 247 -5.94 -19.50 11.34
N ASP A 248 -6.13 -20.76 11.75
CA ASP A 248 -5.02 -21.70 12.03
C ASP A 248 -4.39 -22.29 10.75
N ASN A 249 -5.02 -22.08 9.59
CA ASN A 249 -4.59 -22.63 8.29
C ASN A 249 -4.43 -21.53 7.25
N ASN A 250 -3.28 -21.53 6.57
CA ASN A 250 -2.93 -20.58 5.52
C ASN A 250 -3.93 -20.56 4.34
N PHE A 251 -4.58 -21.69 4.01
CA PHE A 251 -5.61 -21.74 2.97
C PHE A 251 -6.84 -20.88 3.32
N ILE A 252 -7.21 -20.82 4.61
CA ILE A 252 -8.32 -19.98 5.08
C ILE A 252 -7.92 -18.51 4.99
N ALA A 253 -6.69 -18.18 5.39
CA ALA A 253 -6.16 -16.82 5.28
C ALA A 253 -6.11 -16.33 3.81
N LEU A 254 -5.67 -17.18 2.87
CA LEU A 254 -5.63 -16.86 1.44
C LEU A 254 -7.03 -16.67 0.83
N ASN A 255 -8.02 -17.47 1.24
CA ASN A 255 -9.39 -17.27 0.74
C ASN A 255 -10.03 -16.01 1.31
N ALA A 256 -9.82 -15.73 2.60
CA ALA A 256 -10.26 -14.49 3.21
C ALA A 256 -9.60 -13.27 2.55
N LEU A 257 -8.32 -13.38 2.19
CA LEU A 257 -7.61 -12.36 1.40
C LEU A 257 -8.30 -12.09 0.06
N ARG A 258 -8.47 -13.11 -0.79
CA ARG A 258 -9.13 -12.95 -2.11
C ARG A 258 -10.51 -12.29 -1.96
N MET A 259 -11.24 -12.66 -0.92
CA MET A 259 -12.52 -12.05 -0.62
C MET A 259 -12.39 -10.57 -0.21
N MET A 260 -11.35 -10.21 0.57
CA MET A 260 -11.03 -8.82 0.91
C MET A 260 -10.69 -7.97 -0.32
N ILE A 261 -9.95 -8.52 -1.29
CA ILE A 261 -9.66 -7.84 -2.59
C ILE A 261 -10.98 -7.53 -3.30
N ALA A 262 -11.80 -8.56 -3.51
CA ALA A 262 -13.07 -8.42 -4.21
C ALA A 262 -14.04 -7.47 -3.49
N VAL A 263 -13.97 -7.38 -2.16
CA VAL A 263 -14.76 -6.42 -1.36
C VAL A 263 -14.22 -5.01 -1.53
N ALA A 264 -12.90 -4.82 -1.52
CA ALA A 264 -12.27 -3.51 -1.71
C ALA A 264 -12.61 -2.91 -3.08
N GLU A 265 -12.45 -3.67 -4.16
CA GLU A 265 -12.83 -3.22 -5.52
C GLU A 265 -14.31 -2.81 -5.60
N LYS A 266 -15.20 -3.61 -4.99
CA LYS A 266 -16.63 -3.31 -4.95
C LYS A 266 -16.90 -2.04 -4.15
N ALA A 267 -16.18 -1.83 -3.05
CA ALA A 267 -16.33 -0.64 -2.23
C ALA A 267 -15.89 0.61 -2.99
N THR A 268 -14.76 0.57 -3.69
CA THR A 268 -14.29 1.66 -4.57
C THR A 268 -15.32 1.99 -5.66
N LYS A 269 -15.88 0.97 -6.33
CA LYS A 269 -16.96 1.15 -7.32
C LYS A 269 -18.20 1.81 -6.72
N ILE A 270 -18.61 1.41 -5.51
CA ILE A 270 -19.74 2.03 -4.80
C ILE A 270 -19.44 3.47 -4.41
N CYS A 271 -18.24 3.78 -3.90
CA CYS A 271 -17.85 5.14 -3.57
C CYS A 271 -17.88 6.07 -4.79
N ASN A 272 -17.36 5.61 -5.94
CA ASN A 272 -17.45 6.34 -7.20
C ASN A 272 -18.91 6.58 -7.64
N ARG A 273 -19.77 5.57 -7.47
CA ARG A 273 -21.21 5.72 -7.78
C ARG A 273 -21.90 6.70 -6.84
N ILE A 274 -21.55 6.72 -5.55
CA ILE A 274 -22.04 7.73 -4.59
C ILE A 274 -21.63 9.12 -5.06
N ARG A 275 -20.34 9.35 -5.36
CA ARG A 275 -19.86 10.66 -5.84
C ARG A 275 -20.60 11.12 -7.10
N SER A 276 -20.69 10.26 -8.11
CA SER A 276 -21.37 10.57 -9.38
C SER A 276 -22.85 10.89 -9.17
N LEU A 277 -23.57 10.09 -8.37
CA LEU A 277 -24.99 10.35 -8.09
C LEU A 277 -25.22 11.61 -7.26
N THR A 278 -24.32 11.93 -6.31
CA THR A 278 -24.38 13.18 -5.55
C THR A 278 -24.26 14.37 -6.50
N HIS A 279 -23.23 14.38 -7.36
CA HIS A 279 -23.01 15.45 -8.35
C HIS A 279 -24.18 15.60 -9.33
N ASP A 280 -24.69 14.48 -9.87
CA ASP A 280 -25.86 14.45 -10.75
C ASP A 280 -27.11 15.09 -10.10
N LEU A 281 -27.30 14.88 -8.79
CA LEU A 281 -28.46 15.41 -8.06
C LEU A 281 -28.29 16.88 -7.70
N GLU A 282 -27.06 17.32 -7.41
CA GLU A 282 -26.71 18.72 -7.17
C GLU A 282 -26.88 19.55 -8.45
N ASP A 283 -26.28 19.13 -9.56
CA ASP A 283 -26.36 19.82 -10.85
C ASP A 283 -27.80 19.93 -11.36
N ALA A 284 -28.60 18.89 -11.15
CA ALA A 284 -30.00 18.87 -11.57
C ALA A 284 -30.92 19.67 -10.64
N GLY A 285 -30.41 20.25 -9.54
CA GLY A 285 -31.23 20.90 -8.51
C GLY A 285 -32.22 19.96 -7.82
N LYS A 286 -31.92 18.64 -7.84
CA LYS A 286 -32.76 17.57 -7.30
C LYS A 286 -32.27 17.07 -5.94
N MET A 287 -31.25 17.71 -5.37
CA MET A 287 -30.83 17.49 -3.99
C MET A 287 -31.82 18.19 -3.05
N SER A 288 -32.64 17.43 -2.32
CA SER A 288 -33.54 18.02 -1.33
C SER A 288 -32.76 18.44 -0.08
N ALA A 289 -33.22 19.50 0.60
CA ALA A 289 -32.59 19.97 1.84
C ALA A 289 -32.53 18.87 2.92
N GLN A 290 -33.59 18.05 3.01
CA GLN A 290 -33.65 16.88 3.90
C GLN A 290 -32.57 15.85 3.53
N LEU A 291 -32.39 15.54 2.24
CA LEU A 291 -31.36 14.59 1.80
C LEU A 291 -29.95 15.13 2.05
N SER A 292 -29.72 16.41 1.77
CA SER A 292 -28.43 17.05 2.05
C SER A 292 -28.06 16.99 3.54
N CYS A 293 -29.01 17.30 4.42
CA CYS A 293 -28.83 17.23 5.87
C CYS A 293 -28.50 15.81 6.34
N ILE A 294 -29.15 14.79 5.75
CA ILE A 294 -28.85 13.39 6.03
C ILE A 294 -27.45 13.01 5.54
N LEU A 295 -27.01 13.49 4.37
CA LEU A 295 -25.77 13.02 3.74
C LEU A 295 -24.50 13.72 4.25
N GLU A 296 -24.60 14.98 4.67
CA GLU A 296 -23.47 15.79 5.12
C GLU A 296 -22.60 15.12 6.20
N PRO A 297 -23.13 14.62 7.33
CA PRO A 297 -22.31 13.93 8.34
C PRO A 297 -21.71 12.61 7.83
N HIS A 298 -22.31 11.99 6.81
CA HIS A 298 -21.83 10.75 6.21
C HIS A 298 -20.83 10.97 5.07
N ALA A 299 -20.75 12.18 4.50
CA ALA A 299 -19.86 12.51 3.40
C ALA A 299 -18.39 12.46 3.83
N GLU A 300 -18.07 13.01 5.01
CA GLU A 300 -16.71 12.99 5.54
C GLU A 300 -16.26 11.57 5.89
N ARG A 301 -17.16 10.79 6.50
CA ARG A 301 -16.89 9.38 6.77
C ARG A 301 -16.70 8.57 5.50
N ARG A 302 -17.52 8.80 4.46
CA ARG A 302 -17.36 8.15 3.15
C ARG A 302 -15.97 8.46 2.58
N ARG A 303 -15.50 9.71 2.63
CA ARG A 303 -14.14 10.06 2.15
C ARG A 303 -13.06 9.26 2.87
N LYS A 304 -13.16 9.12 4.20
CA LYS A 304 -12.22 8.29 4.98
C LYS A 304 -12.28 6.82 4.56
N ILE A 305 -13.48 6.25 4.42
CA ILE A 305 -13.67 4.85 3.98
C ILE A 305 -13.11 4.62 2.57
N GLU A 306 -13.37 5.56 1.67
CA GLU A 306 -12.91 5.51 0.29
C GLU A 306 -11.38 5.54 0.20
N HIS A 307 -10.73 6.49 0.88
CA HIS A 307 -9.28 6.53 0.95
C HIS A 307 -8.70 5.23 1.53
N ARG A 308 -9.40 4.60 2.47
CA ARG A 308 -8.99 3.31 3.04
C ARG A 308 -9.13 2.20 2.00
N PHE A 309 -10.26 2.02 1.35
CA PHE A 309 -10.43 0.97 0.34
C PHE A 309 -9.56 1.14 -0.90
N ASP A 310 -9.31 2.38 -1.35
CA ASP A 310 -8.42 2.66 -2.48
C ASP A 310 -6.95 2.31 -2.16
N ARG A 311 -6.52 2.48 -0.91
CA ARG A 311 -5.20 2.00 -0.46
C ARG A 311 -5.10 0.47 -0.55
N VAL A 312 -6.21 -0.22 -0.33
CA VAL A 312 -6.29 -1.67 -0.16
C VAL A 312 -6.37 -2.37 -1.48
N GLU A 313 -7.23 -1.87 -2.36
CA GLU A 313 -7.28 -2.31 -3.75
C GLU A 313 -5.88 -2.17 -4.37
N ARG A 314 -5.17 -1.06 -4.16
CA ARG A 314 -3.77 -0.93 -4.63
C ARG A 314 -2.83 -2.00 -4.04
N VAL A 315 -2.83 -2.17 -2.72
CA VAL A 315 -1.96 -3.18 -2.07
C VAL A 315 -2.26 -4.60 -2.54
N LEU A 316 -3.54 -4.91 -2.73
CA LEU A 316 -3.99 -6.28 -2.97
C LEU A 316 -4.04 -6.65 -4.45
N SER A 317 -4.36 -5.72 -5.35
CA SER A 317 -4.35 -5.96 -6.79
C SER A 317 -2.92 -6.15 -7.35
N GLU A 318 -1.90 -5.62 -6.67
CA GLU A 318 -0.49 -5.90 -6.96
C GLU A 318 -0.06 -7.33 -6.55
N MET A 319 -0.90 -8.10 -5.85
CA MET A 319 -0.62 -9.49 -5.43
C MET A 319 -1.27 -10.56 -6.32
N GLU A 320 -2.22 -10.20 -7.20
CA GLU A 320 -2.87 -11.13 -8.13
C GLU A 320 -2.22 -11.16 -9.53
N ALA A 321 -1.30 -10.22 -9.82
CA ALA A 321 -0.50 -10.17 -11.06
C ALA A 321 0.79 -10.99 -10.92
#